data_AF-A0A2V6ELM0-F1
#
_entry.id   AF-A0A2V6ELM0-F1
#
_cell.length_a   1.000
_cell.length_b   1.000
_cell.length_c   1.000
_cell.angle_alpha   90.00
_cell.angle_beta   90.00
_cell.angle_gamma   90.00
#
_symmetry.space_group_name_H-M   'P 1'
#
loop_
_entity.id
_entity.type
_entity.pdbx_description
1 polymer ?
#
loop_
_entity_poly.entity_id
_entity_poly.type
_entity_poly.pdbx_seq_one_letter_code
_entity_poly.pdbx_strand_id
1 'polypeptide(L)'
;PFDESYRTFKCRSCGLIVWKTMAGRLFERSELEKLLTEKQVGPLEGFRSKVGRKFNATVKLGEDFKPAFDFGENGHDQTVKIDAEKHEALGLCPICQKGQVYVLDRAYACENAVSKEKTCTFRISKNILHREIPKEQVQKLITIGKTDLLPKFVSKKGRPFSARLKLENGKVGFEFAERKPKKSAPRKAVAA
;
A
#
# COMPACT_ATOMS: atom_id res chain seq x y z
N PRO A 1 -4.00 -28.74 26.64
CA PRO A 1 -5.43 -28.95 26.28
C PRO A 1 -6.17 -27.62 26.14
N PHE A 2 -6.94 -27.45 25.05
CA PHE A 2 -7.73 -26.24 24.79
C PHE A 2 -9.22 -26.52 25.05
N ASP A 3 -9.89 -25.61 25.75
CA ASP A 3 -11.35 -25.52 25.78
C ASP A 3 -11.85 -24.78 24.56
N GLU A 4 -12.76 -25.42 23.85
CA GLU A 4 -13.35 -24.90 22.62
C GLU A 4 -14.69 -24.23 22.91
N SER A 5 -14.81 -22.93 22.62
CA SER A 5 -16.06 -22.18 22.64
C SER A 5 -16.54 -21.87 21.22
N TYR A 6 -17.69 -21.24 21.05
CA TYR A 6 -18.18 -20.83 19.72
C TYR A 6 -17.25 -19.83 19.02
N ARG A 7 -16.53 -18.98 19.76
CA ARG A 7 -15.71 -17.88 19.19
C ARG A 7 -14.21 -18.03 19.45
N THR A 8 -13.81 -18.84 20.41
CA THR A 8 -12.42 -18.90 20.88
C THR A 8 -11.98 -20.32 21.28
N PHE A 9 -10.67 -20.54 21.27
CA PHE A 9 -10.00 -21.65 21.94
C PHE A 9 -9.24 -21.10 23.15
N LYS A 10 -9.49 -21.64 24.34
CA LYS A 10 -8.86 -21.21 25.59
C LYS A 10 -7.91 -22.29 26.11
N CYS A 11 -6.64 -21.97 26.25
CA CYS A 11 -5.64 -22.84 26.87
C CYS A 11 -5.96 -23.04 28.36
N ARG A 12 -6.21 -24.28 28.80
CA ARG A 12 -6.51 -24.58 30.21
C ARG A 12 -5.35 -24.28 31.16
N SER A 13 -4.12 -24.47 30.69
CA SER A 13 -2.91 -24.40 31.51
C SER A 13 -2.20 -23.05 31.49
N CYS A 14 -2.43 -22.23 30.47
CA CYS A 14 -1.65 -21.02 30.21
C CYS A 14 -2.51 -19.75 30.00
N GLY A 15 -3.84 -19.87 30.01
CA GLY A 15 -4.75 -18.72 29.88
C GLY A 15 -4.83 -18.08 28.49
N LEU A 16 -4.06 -18.57 27.51
CA LEU A 16 -4.09 -18.10 26.12
C LEU A 16 -5.49 -18.23 25.51
N ILE A 17 -5.97 -17.16 24.87
CA ILE A 17 -7.26 -17.13 24.16
C ILE A 17 -6.97 -16.87 22.68
N VAL A 18 -7.28 -17.86 21.84
CA VAL A 18 -7.15 -17.77 20.39
C VAL A 18 -8.52 -17.60 19.77
N TRP A 19 -8.71 -16.56 18.96
CA TRP A 19 -9.98 -16.35 18.26
C TRP A 19 -10.10 -17.28 17.05
N LYS A 20 -11.28 -17.89 16.88
CA LYS A 20 -11.57 -18.75 15.73
C LYS A 20 -11.73 -17.97 14.43
N THR A 21 -12.00 -16.67 14.54
CA THR A 21 -12.28 -15.81 13.39
C THR A 21 -11.24 -14.70 13.29
N MET A 22 -10.68 -14.51 12.09
CA MET A 22 -9.82 -13.38 11.75
C MET A 22 -10.27 -12.77 10.43
N ALA A 23 -10.45 -11.45 10.42
CA ALA A 23 -10.81 -10.67 9.22
C ALA A 23 -11.98 -11.28 8.41
N GLY A 24 -13.02 -11.76 9.10
CA GLY A 24 -14.22 -12.33 8.49
C GLY A 24 -14.07 -13.78 7.99
N ARG A 25 -12.94 -14.44 8.24
CA ARG A 25 -12.69 -15.86 7.97
C ARG A 25 -12.64 -16.66 9.27
N LEU A 26 -13.26 -17.84 9.27
CA LEU A 26 -13.10 -18.86 10.32
C LEU A 26 -11.86 -19.71 10.00
N PHE A 27 -11.02 -19.98 10.99
CA PHE A 27 -9.94 -20.95 10.85
C PHE A 27 -10.43 -22.37 11.08
N GLU A 28 -9.92 -23.31 10.30
CA GLU A 28 -10.11 -24.75 10.58
C GLU A 28 -9.22 -25.20 11.74
N ARG A 29 -9.59 -26.31 12.38
CA ARG A 29 -8.83 -26.86 13.52
C ARG A 29 -7.38 -27.12 13.15
N SER A 30 -7.14 -27.75 12.00
CA SER A 30 -5.80 -28.06 11.51
C SER A 30 -4.97 -26.81 11.19
N GLU A 31 -5.62 -25.71 10.80
CA GLU A 31 -4.94 -24.43 10.53
C GLU A 31 -4.48 -23.76 11.82
N LEU A 32 -5.29 -23.83 12.87
CA LEU A 32 -4.94 -23.32 14.19
C LEU A 32 -3.85 -24.17 14.86
N GLU A 33 -3.90 -25.49 14.72
CA GLU A 33 -2.85 -26.38 15.19
C GLU A 33 -1.50 -26.03 14.54
N LYS A 34 -1.48 -25.86 13.22
CA LYS A 34 -0.29 -25.39 12.49
C LYS A 34 0.16 -24.01 12.97
N LEU A 35 -0.75 -23.06 13.10
CA LEU A 35 -0.41 -21.71 13.57
C LEU A 35 0.15 -21.70 15.00
N LEU A 36 -0.29 -22.61 15.89
CA LEU A 36 0.19 -22.69 17.26
C LEU A 36 1.52 -23.45 17.37
N THR A 37 1.72 -24.51 16.57
CA THR A 37 2.94 -25.33 16.60
C THR A 37 4.06 -24.74 15.75
N GLU A 38 3.75 -24.32 14.52
CA GLU A 38 4.73 -23.78 13.55
C GLU A 38 4.85 -22.25 13.63
N LYS A 39 4.00 -21.58 14.44
CA LYS A 39 3.87 -20.11 14.51
C LYS A 39 3.47 -19.46 13.18
N GLN A 40 3.09 -20.25 12.18
CA GLN A 40 2.74 -19.78 10.84
C GLN A 40 1.75 -20.74 10.17
N VAL A 41 0.81 -20.22 9.39
CA VAL A 41 -0.09 -21.02 8.56
C VAL A 41 -0.50 -20.24 7.30
N GLY A 42 -0.46 -20.90 6.14
CA GLY A 42 -0.91 -20.33 4.86
C GLY A 42 -0.04 -20.72 3.66
N PRO A 43 -0.31 -20.14 2.47
CA PRO A 43 -1.25 -19.06 2.21
C PRO A 43 -2.71 -19.48 2.34
N LEU A 44 -3.49 -18.72 3.10
CA LEU A 44 -4.91 -18.94 3.38
C LEU A 44 -5.77 -17.95 2.58
N GLU A 45 -6.88 -18.42 2.03
CA GLU A 45 -7.81 -17.62 1.21
C GLU A 45 -9.02 -17.06 1.97
N GLY A 46 -9.72 -16.07 1.43
CA GLY A 46 -11.04 -15.69 1.97
C GLY A 46 -11.04 -14.71 3.15
N PHE A 47 -9.90 -14.11 3.49
CA PHE A 47 -9.88 -12.94 4.37
C PHE A 47 -10.55 -11.75 3.70
N ARG A 48 -11.16 -10.85 4.47
CA ARG A 48 -11.78 -9.60 3.99
C ARG A 48 -11.08 -8.38 4.57
N SER A 49 -10.68 -7.47 3.69
CA SER A 49 -10.13 -6.16 4.06
C SER A 49 -11.21 -5.25 4.67
N LYS A 50 -10.80 -4.13 5.29
CA LYS A 50 -11.73 -3.10 5.82
C LYS A 50 -12.72 -2.56 4.77
N VAL A 51 -12.33 -2.59 3.49
CA VAL A 51 -13.16 -2.16 2.36
C VAL A 51 -13.94 -3.32 1.70
N GLY A 52 -13.93 -4.50 2.32
CA GLY A 52 -14.70 -5.68 1.90
C GLY A 52 -14.07 -6.53 0.79
N ARG A 53 -12.90 -6.15 0.24
CA ARG A 53 -12.20 -6.96 -0.77
C ARG A 53 -11.63 -8.22 -0.15
N LYS A 54 -11.85 -9.36 -0.81
CA LYS A 54 -11.23 -10.65 -0.44
C LYS A 54 -9.74 -10.63 -0.78
N PHE A 55 -8.91 -11.23 0.07
CA PHE A 55 -7.49 -11.41 -0.20
C PHE A 55 -6.98 -12.71 0.42
N ASN A 56 -5.84 -13.18 -0.10
CA ASN A 56 -5.13 -14.36 0.39
C ASN A 56 -3.92 -13.89 1.18
N ALA A 57 -3.63 -14.52 2.30
CA ALA A 57 -2.51 -14.15 3.15
C ALA A 57 -2.00 -15.33 3.97
N THR A 58 -0.73 -15.27 4.34
CA THR A 58 -0.17 -16.14 5.37
C THR A 58 -0.41 -15.48 6.72
N VAL A 59 -0.65 -16.27 7.76
CA VAL A 59 -0.86 -15.77 9.13
C VAL A 59 0.30 -16.25 9.98
N LYS A 60 0.93 -15.34 10.73
CA LYS A 60 1.99 -15.62 11.70
C LYS A 60 1.53 -15.28 13.11
N LEU A 61 2.03 -16.01 14.08
CA LEU A 61 1.78 -15.77 15.49
C LEU A 61 2.89 -14.86 16.04
N GLY A 62 2.52 -13.65 16.48
CA GLY A 62 3.45 -12.68 17.08
C GLY A 62 3.90 -13.08 18.49
N GLU A 63 4.80 -12.28 19.07
CA GLU A 63 5.38 -12.53 20.41
C GLU A 63 4.32 -12.51 21.52
N ASP A 64 3.23 -11.74 21.36
CA ASP A 64 2.08 -11.72 22.27
C ASP A 64 1.07 -12.87 22.04
N PHE A 65 1.42 -13.88 21.23
CA PHE A 65 0.49 -14.89 20.72
C PHE A 65 -0.72 -14.31 19.96
N LYS A 66 -0.57 -13.10 19.44
CA LYS A 66 -1.58 -12.46 18.58
C LYS A 66 -1.31 -12.87 17.13
N PRO A 67 -2.28 -13.47 16.44
CA PRO A 67 -2.11 -13.82 15.05
C PRO A 67 -2.17 -12.55 14.18
N ALA A 68 -1.21 -12.40 13.28
CA ALA A 68 -1.02 -11.27 12.39
C ALA A 68 -0.81 -11.76 10.96
N PHE A 69 -1.20 -10.96 9.97
CA PHE A 69 -0.94 -11.29 8.58
C PHE A 69 0.54 -11.11 8.26
N ASP A 70 1.13 -12.13 7.67
CA ASP A 70 2.41 -12.06 7.00
C ASP A 70 2.19 -11.94 5.50
N PHE A 71 2.39 -10.72 4.98
CA PHE A 71 2.31 -10.41 3.56
C PHE A 71 3.67 -10.56 2.86
N GLY A 72 4.70 -11.07 3.55
CA GLY A 72 6.07 -11.20 3.07
C GLY A 72 6.67 -9.87 2.59
N GLU A 73 7.66 -9.97 1.68
CA GLU A 73 8.28 -8.83 1.00
C GLU A 73 7.30 -7.99 0.15
N ASN A 74 6.06 -8.44 -0.02
CA ASN A 74 5.01 -7.73 -0.74
C ASN A 74 4.04 -6.94 0.17
N GLY A 75 4.25 -7.00 1.50
CA GLY A 75 3.45 -6.27 2.48
C GLY A 75 3.60 -4.76 2.36
N HIS A 76 2.46 -4.06 2.41
CA HIS A 76 2.39 -2.59 2.35
C HIS A 76 3.02 -1.88 3.58
N ASP A 77 3.42 -2.64 4.60
CA ASP A 77 3.85 -2.20 5.93
C ASP A 77 5.25 -2.71 6.31
N GLN A 78 6.15 -2.87 5.33
CA GLN A 78 7.56 -3.10 5.66
C GLN A 78 8.25 -1.78 6.03
N THR A 79 9.06 -1.85 7.08
CA THR A 79 10.07 -0.85 7.41
C THR A 79 11.15 -0.88 6.32
N VAL A 80 10.92 -0.14 5.24
CA VAL A 80 11.87 -0.05 4.14
C VAL A 80 13.16 0.57 4.67
N LYS A 81 14.23 -0.22 4.79
CA LYS A 81 15.56 0.28 5.12
C LYS A 81 16.20 0.78 3.82
N ILE A 82 16.67 2.02 3.84
CA ILE A 82 17.46 2.56 2.73
C ILE A 82 18.90 2.13 2.95
N ASP A 83 19.38 1.26 2.06
CA ASP A 83 20.80 0.99 1.88
C ASP A 83 21.36 1.97 0.83
N ALA A 84 22.22 2.90 1.23
CA ALA A 84 22.78 3.93 0.33
C ALA A 84 23.60 3.34 -0.84
N GLU A 85 24.12 2.12 -0.69
CA GLU A 85 24.87 1.42 -1.75
C GLU A 85 23.96 0.79 -2.82
N LYS A 86 22.72 0.44 -2.44
CA LYS A 86 21.76 -0.23 -3.35
C LYS A 86 20.73 0.72 -3.92
N HIS A 87 20.38 1.77 -3.18
CA HIS A 87 19.32 2.68 -3.55
C HIS A 87 19.88 3.97 -4.16
N GLU A 88 19.43 4.30 -5.37
CA GLU A 88 19.81 5.51 -6.07
C GLU A 88 19.19 6.75 -5.39
N ALA A 89 20.02 7.75 -5.06
CA ALA A 89 19.55 9.03 -4.55
C ALA A 89 19.12 9.96 -5.70
N LEU A 90 17.90 10.50 -5.62
CA LEU A 90 17.34 11.42 -6.61
C LEU A 90 17.60 12.89 -6.29
N GLY A 91 17.80 13.24 -5.02
CA GLY A 91 18.06 14.60 -4.57
C GLY A 91 17.47 14.93 -3.20
N LEU A 92 17.55 16.21 -2.81
CA LEU A 92 17.04 16.72 -1.55
C LEU A 92 15.51 16.64 -1.49
N CYS A 93 14.99 16.29 -0.31
CA CYS A 93 13.56 16.20 -0.06
C CYS A 93 12.90 17.59 -0.04
N PRO A 94 11.85 17.84 -0.85
CA PRO A 94 11.18 19.14 -0.92
C PRO A 94 10.34 19.46 0.32
N ILE A 95 10.06 18.48 1.20
CA ILE A 95 9.27 18.67 2.42
C ILE A 95 10.16 19.03 3.61
N CYS A 96 11.15 18.18 3.90
CA CYS A 96 11.99 18.38 5.09
C CYS A 96 13.27 19.16 4.81
N GLN A 97 13.69 19.29 3.55
CA GLN A 97 14.93 19.95 3.09
C GLN A 97 16.24 19.47 3.73
N LYS A 98 16.18 18.46 4.61
CA LYS A 98 17.32 17.91 5.34
C LYS A 98 17.73 16.52 4.84
N GLY A 99 16.76 15.72 4.40
CA GLY A 99 17.00 14.35 3.96
C GLY A 99 17.03 14.19 2.44
N GLN A 100 17.66 13.13 1.95
CA GLN A 100 17.64 12.70 0.56
C GLN A 100 16.46 11.78 0.25
N VAL A 101 15.98 11.87 -1.00
CA VAL A 101 14.98 11.00 -1.59
C VAL A 101 15.67 9.87 -2.35
N TYR A 102 15.30 8.63 -2.03
CA TYR A 102 15.87 7.44 -2.64
C TYR A 102 14.84 6.69 -3.50
N VAL A 103 15.32 6.01 -4.54
CA VAL A 103 14.55 5.05 -5.34
C VAL A 103 14.50 3.72 -4.60
N LEU A 104 13.32 3.34 -4.12
CA LEU A 104 13.03 2.05 -3.46
C LEU A 104 12.29 1.12 -4.42
N ASP A 105 12.19 -0.18 -4.11
CA ASP A 105 11.55 -1.16 -5.02
C ASP A 105 10.13 -0.79 -5.44
N ARG A 106 9.32 -0.25 -4.51
CA ARG A 106 7.89 0.04 -4.74
C ARG A 106 7.55 1.53 -4.62
N ALA A 107 8.50 2.37 -4.23
CA ALA A 107 8.26 3.76 -3.91
C ALA A 107 9.51 4.62 -4.11
N TYR A 108 9.32 5.93 -4.08
CA TYR A 108 10.35 6.92 -3.88
C TYR A 108 10.07 7.56 -2.52
N ALA A 109 11.04 7.56 -1.61
CA ALA A 109 10.82 8.06 -0.26
C ALA A 109 12.03 8.82 0.27
N CYS A 110 11.75 9.80 1.12
CA CYS A 110 12.78 10.45 1.91
C CYS A 110 13.32 9.49 2.98
N GLU A 111 14.61 9.55 3.26
CA GLU A 111 15.23 8.76 4.33
C GLU A 111 14.59 8.99 5.70
N ASN A 112 14.27 10.25 5.99
CA ASN A 112 13.59 10.67 7.21
C ASN A 112 12.09 10.29 7.26
N ALA A 113 11.54 9.78 6.15
CA ALA A 113 10.16 9.28 6.09
C ALA A 113 10.07 7.76 6.31
N VAL A 114 11.18 7.04 6.17
CA VAL A 114 11.27 5.58 6.37
C VAL A 114 12.17 5.20 7.55
N SER A 115 12.84 6.17 8.17
CA SER A 115 13.55 6.04 9.43
C SER A 115 12.63 5.58 10.57
N LYS A 116 13.23 4.97 11.61
CA LYS A 116 12.52 4.57 12.83
C LYS A 116 11.77 5.76 13.46
N GLU A 117 12.43 6.92 13.47
CA GLU A 117 11.83 8.20 13.88
C GLU A 117 11.35 8.95 12.64
N LYS A 118 10.04 8.91 12.39
CA LYS A 118 9.42 9.54 11.21
C LYS A 118 9.37 11.06 11.38
N THR A 119 10.37 11.76 10.85
CA THR A 119 10.44 13.23 10.86
C THR A 119 9.99 13.85 9.54
N CYS A 120 9.74 13.03 8.51
CA CYS A 120 9.23 13.47 7.22
C CYS A 120 8.07 12.59 6.74
N THR A 121 7.20 13.12 5.88
CA THR A 121 6.04 12.42 5.29
C THR A 121 6.18 12.18 3.79
N PHE A 122 7.32 12.54 3.18
CA PHE A 122 7.52 12.44 1.73
C PHE A 122 7.67 10.98 1.29
N ARG A 123 6.63 10.45 0.64
CA ARG A 123 6.63 9.13 0.01
C ARG A 123 5.72 9.13 -1.21
N ILE A 124 6.19 8.56 -2.30
CA ILE A 124 5.48 8.45 -3.58
C ILE A 124 5.55 7.01 -4.05
N SER A 125 4.42 6.37 -4.31
CA SER A 125 4.41 5.03 -4.89
C SER A 125 4.97 5.05 -6.31
N LYS A 126 5.76 4.04 -6.69
CA LYS A 126 6.22 3.88 -8.08
C LYS A 126 5.06 3.65 -9.03
N ASN A 127 3.98 3.03 -8.56
CA ASN A 127 2.75 2.88 -9.32
C ASN A 127 1.64 3.74 -8.70
N ILE A 128 1.06 4.65 -9.48
CA ILE A 128 -0.06 5.50 -9.09
C ILE A 128 -1.17 5.32 -10.12
N LEU A 129 -2.35 4.88 -9.68
CA LEU A 129 -3.53 4.69 -10.54
C LEU A 129 -3.21 3.88 -11.82
N HIS A 130 -2.54 2.73 -11.63
CA HIS A 130 -2.13 1.81 -12.69
C HIS A 130 -1.05 2.34 -13.64
N ARG A 131 -0.44 3.49 -13.34
CA ARG A 131 0.66 4.06 -14.10
C ARG A 131 1.94 4.04 -13.28
N GLU A 132 2.99 3.48 -13.86
CA GLU A 132 4.34 3.61 -13.31
C GLU A 132 4.89 5.02 -13.49
N ILE A 133 5.51 5.60 -12.47
CA ILE A 133 6.10 6.93 -12.47
C ILE A 133 7.62 6.80 -12.67
N PRO A 134 8.17 7.28 -13.79
CA PRO A 134 9.61 7.26 -14.04
C PRO A 134 10.38 8.10 -13.01
N LYS A 135 11.63 7.70 -12.71
CA LYS A 135 12.49 8.42 -11.77
C LYS A 135 12.73 9.88 -12.17
N GLU A 136 12.87 10.14 -13.47
CA GLU A 136 13.04 11.49 -14.03
C GLU A 136 11.88 12.43 -13.68
N GLN A 137 10.65 11.89 -13.66
CA GLN A 137 9.47 12.67 -13.32
C GLN A 137 9.43 12.97 -11.82
N VAL A 138 9.86 12.02 -10.98
CA VAL A 138 10.00 12.26 -9.54
C VAL A 138 11.10 13.28 -9.26
N GLN A 139 12.22 13.23 -10.00
CA GLN A 139 13.28 14.21 -9.91
C GLN A 139 12.79 15.62 -10.26
N LYS A 140 11.97 15.77 -11.31
CA LYS A 140 11.28 17.03 -11.62
C LYS A 140 10.31 17.45 -10.52
N LEU A 141 9.57 16.51 -9.94
CA LEU A 141 8.63 16.79 -8.86
C LEU A 141 9.33 17.34 -7.60
N ILE A 142 10.52 16.82 -7.24
CA ILE A 142 11.26 17.30 -6.07
C ILE A 142 11.97 18.64 -6.32
N THR A 143 12.39 18.93 -7.56
CA THR A 143 13.14 20.15 -7.90
C THR A 143 12.21 21.31 -8.29
N ILE A 144 11.22 21.05 -9.13
CA ILE A 144 10.31 22.05 -9.72
C ILE A 144 8.98 22.10 -8.94
N GLY A 145 8.64 21.05 -8.18
CA GLY A 145 7.36 20.92 -7.50
C GLY A 145 6.23 20.35 -8.37
N LYS A 146 6.51 20.05 -9.65
CA LYS A 146 5.53 19.50 -10.62
C LYS A 146 6.19 18.60 -11.66
N THR A 147 5.45 17.61 -12.15
CA THR A 147 5.86 16.73 -13.26
C THR A 147 5.38 17.24 -14.61
N ASP A 148 5.86 16.59 -15.68
CA ASP A 148 5.25 16.75 -17.00
C ASP A 148 3.85 16.12 -17.03
N LEU A 149 3.14 16.34 -18.15
CA LEU A 149 1.83 15.73 -18.37
C LEU A 149 1.99 14.22 -18.57
N LEU A 150 1.59 13.44 -17.58
CA LEU A 150 1.63 11.98 -17.63
C LEU A 150 0.30 11.43 -18.15
N PRO A 151 0.30 10.70 -19.28
CA PRO A 151 -0.92 10.09 -19.81
C PRO A 151 -1.18 8.72 -19.16
N LYS A 152 -2.40 8.21 -19.39
CA LYS A 152 -2.83 6.83 -19.06
C LYS A 152 -2.96 6.51 -17.56
N PHE A 153 -3.26 7.50 -16.72
CA PHE A 153 -3.78 7.20 -15.38
C PHE A 153 -5.18 6.62 -15.47
N VAL A 154 -5.51 5.61 -14.66
CA VAL A 154 -6.85 4.99 -14.67
C VAL A 154 -7.65 5.50 -13.47
N SER A 155 -8.76 6.20 -13.74
CA SER A 155 -9.66 6.69 -12.69
C SER A 155 -10.40 5.55 -11.98
N LYS A 156 -11.03 5.85 -10.84
CA LYS A 156 -11.90 4.90 -10.13
C LYS A 156 -13.03 4.33 -11.01
N LYS A 157 -13.45 5.07 -12.06
CA LYS A 157 -14.45 4.66 -13.05
C LYS A 157 -13.86 3.87 -14.24
N GLY A 158 -12.58 3.48 -14.18
CA GLY A 158 -11.89 2.73 -15.23
C GLY A 158 -11.48 3.55 -16.45
N ARG A 159 -11.76 4.86 -16.48
CA ARG A 159 -11.45 5.71 -17.64
C ARG A 159 -10.02 6.24 -17.57
N PRO A 160 -9.25 6.18 -18.67
CA PRO A 160 -7.92 6.74 -18.73
C PRO A 160 -7.98 8.28 -18.74
N PHE A 161 -7.03 8.93 -18.09
CA PHE A 161 -6.84 10.37 -18.11
C PHE A 161 -5.36 10.75 -18.09
N SER A 162 -5.08 12.00 -18.44
CA SER A 162 -3.74 12.58 -18.37
C SER A 162 -3.72 13.67 -17.31
N ALA A 163 -2.68 13.70 -16.48
CA ALA A 163 -2.52 14.69 -15.42
C ALA A 163 -1.03 14.92 -15.11
N ARG A 164 -0.72 16.07 -14.51
CA ARG A 164 0.57 16.34 -13.87
C ARG A 164 0.47 15.96 -12.40
N LEU A 165 1.55 15.46 -11.82
CA LEU A 165 1.67 15.33 -10.36
C LEU A 165 2.27 16.63 -9.84
N LYS A 166 1.68 17.20 -8.80
CA LYS A 166 2.14 18.43 -8.14
C LYS A 166 2.29 18.17 -6.65
N LEU A 167 3.30 18.77 -6.03
CA LEU A 167 3.44 18.72 -4.58
C LEU A 167 2.66 19.89 -3.95
N GLU A 168 1.65 19.58 -3.13
CA GLU A 168 0.86 20.57 -2.39
C GLU A 168 0.86 20.20 -0.91
N ASN A 169 1.37 21.10 -0.06
CA ASN A 169 1.41 20.92 1.41
C ASN A 169 2.01 19.57 1.86
N GLY A 170 3.06 19.13 1.17
CA GLY A 170 3.73 17.86 1.45
C GLY A 170 2.97 16.60 0.99
N LYS A 171 1.90 16.75 0.20
CA LYS A 171 1.18 15.64 -0.44
C LYS A 171 1.25 15.76 -1.96
N VAL A 172 1.27 14.62 -2.65
CA VAL A 172 1.23 14.60 -4.11
C VAL A 172 -0.23 14.67 -4.56
N GLY A 173 -0.58 15.75 -5.24
CA GLY A 173 -1.86 15.99 -5.90
C GLY A 173 -1.79 15.82 -7.41
N PHE A 174 -2.95 15.80 -8.06
CA PHE A 174 -3.08 15.82 -9.52
C PHE A 174 -3.47 17.21 -10.00
N GLU A 175 -2.70 17.75 -10.93
CA GLU A 175 -3.03 18.96 -11.68
C GLU A 175 -3.45 18.56 -13.10
N PHE A 176 -4.70 18.82 -13.44
CA PHE A 176 -5.24 18.56 -14.77
C PHE A 176 -5.06 19.80 -15.63
N ALA A 177 -4.53 19.64 -16.85
CA ALA A 177 -4.54 20.74 -17.81
C ALA A 177 -5.99 21.16 -18.09
N GLU A 178 -6.25 22.46 -18.13
CA GLU A 178 -7.55 23.01 -18.48
C GLU A 178 -7.99 22.44 -19.83
N ARG A 179 -9.11 21.71 -19.81
CA ARG A 179 -9.65 21.12 -21.02
C ARG A 179 -10.24 22.27 -21.84
N LYS A 180 -9.65 22.61 -22.99
CA LYS A 180 -10.42 23.30 -24.04
C LYS A 180 -11.65 22.43 -24.30
N PRO A 181 -12.88 22.98 -24.19
CA PRO A 181 -14.09 22.19 -24.39
C PRO A 181 -14.04 21.61 -25.80
N LYS A 182 -13.98 20.28 -25.91
CA LYS A 182 -14.23 19.62 -27.19
C LYS A 182 -15.69 19.91 -27.53
N LYS A 183 -15.92 20.72 -28.57
CA LYS A 183 -17.22 20.91 -29.22
C LYS A 183 -17.85 19.52 -29.40
N SER A 184 -18.94 19.26 -28.70
CA SER A 184 -19.77 18.09 -28.92
C SER A 184 -20.21 18.11 -30.38
N ALA A 185 -19.78 17.12 -31.16
CA ALA A 185 -20.39 16.88 -32.47
C ALA A 185 -21.89 16.64 -32.26
N PRO A 186 -22.77 17.26 -33.08
CA PRO A 186 -24.21 17.12 -32.90
C PRO A 186 -24.60 15.65 -33.10
N ARG A 187 -25.36 15.10 -32.16
CA ARG A 187 -26.06 13.83 -32.34
C ARG A 187 -27.05 14.01 -33.49
N LYS A 188 -26.86 13.28 -34.60
CA LYS A 188 -27.93 13.13 -35.61
C LYS A 188 -29.12 12.48 -34.90
N ALA A 189 -30.23 13.20 -34.82
CA ALA A 189 -31.53 12.64 -34.48
C ALA A 189 -31.92 11.66 -35.60
N VAL A 190 -32.19 10.41 -35.24
CA VAL A 190 -32.86 9.46 -36.12
C VAL A 190 -34.34 9.77 -35.99
N ALA A 191 -34.94 10.31 -37.06
CA ALA A 191 -36.37 10.48 -37.18
C ALA A 191 -37.03 9.11 -37.43
N ALA A 192 -38.12 8.84 -36.70
CA ALA A 192 -39.10 7.82 -37.02
C ALA A 192 -40.41 8.53 -37.35
#